data_AF-A0A2G2WXW5-F1
#
_entry.id   AF-A0A2G2WXW5-F1
#
_cell.length_a   1.000
_cell.length_b   1.000
_cell.length_c   1.000
_cell.angle_alpha   90.00
_cell.angle_beta   90.00
_cell.angle_gamma   90.00
#
_symmetry.space_group_name_H-M   'P 1'
#
loop_
_entity.id
_entity.type
_entity.pdbx_description
1 polymer ?
#
loop_
_entity_poly.entity_id
_entity_poly.type
_entity_poly.pdbx_seq_one_letter_code
_entity_poly.pdbx_strand_id
1 'polypeptide(L)'
;MSIFYGKKVISELKREFIMKAWASIRTKLIGLTPNCASSIQDDVKVILNDMSGMGEDIFPLQNLLGSFFRLATSYDQAQSTLIDQTTTIKESESYLKDKEYLELVLREIVKKSEEVSAACKSLKKARKKVNKLKARRDIAKQEAAEMESKVSTIEEEFSKCYDVSLAMENASKVVEKKKQVLEVFLQDLVNYKLYLD
;
A
#
# COMPACT_ATOMS: atom_id res chain seq x y z
N MET A 1 52.91 -55.94 57.08
CA MET A 1 52.01 -54.80 56.75
C MET A 1 52.26 -54.14 55.38
N SER A 2 53.06 -54.68 54.42
CA SER A 2 53.75 -53.75 53.50
C SER A 2 53.65 -53.91 51.96
N ILE A 3 52.91 -54.87 51.38
CA ILE A 3 52.81 -54.97 49.90
C ILE A 3 51.37 -54.73 49.42
N PHE A 4 50.38 -55.20 50.20
CA PHE A 4 48.96 -54.98 49.89
C PHE A 4 48.52 -53.52 50.01
N TYR A 5 49.11 -52.76 50.95
CA TYR A 5 48.77 -51.34 51.12
C TYR A 5 49.29 -50.48 49.95
N GLY A 6 50.49 -50.77 49.44
CA GLY A 6 51.06 -50.08 48.29
C GLY A 6 50.27 -50.29 47.00
N LYS A 7 49.86 -51.53 46.71
CA LYS A 7 49.00 -51.83 45.54
C LYS A 7 47.67 -51.06 45.60
N LYS A 8 47.05 -51.01 46.78
CA LYS A 8 45.80 -50.27 46.99
C LYS A 8 45.97 -48.76 46.75
N VAL A 9 47.03 -48.16 47.29
CA VAL A 9 47.34 -46.73 47.10
C VAL A 9 47.60 -46.40 45.63
N ILE A 10 48.32 -47.25 44.91
CA ILE A 10 48.60 -47.06 43.47
C ILE A 10 47.31 -47.12 42.65
N SER A 11 46.43 -48.09 42.92
CA SER A 11 45.12 -48.19 42.24
C SER A 11 44.22 -46.99 42.54
N GLU A 12 44.25 -46.47 43.77
CA GLU A 12 43.52 -45.25 44.17
C GLU A 12 43.98 -44.04 43.35
N LEU A 13 45.28 -43.82 43.25
CA LEU A 13 45.89 -42.71 42.51
C LEU A 13 45.60 -42.79 41.00
N LYS A 14 45.68 -43.99 40.41
CA LYS A 14 45.33 -44.20 39.00
C LYS A 14 43.86 -43.84 38.72
N ARG A 15 42.96 -44.28 39.59
CA ARG A 15 41.53 -43.98 39.49
C ARG A 15 41.25 -42.49 39.58
N GLU A 16 41.88 -41.80 40.54
CA GLU A 16 41.75 -40.34 40.67
C GLU A 16 42.25 -39.59 39.43
N PHE A 17 43.38 -40.00 38.87
CA PHE A 17 43.94 -39.41 37.67
C PHE A 17 42.96 -39.53 36.48
N ILE A 18 42.44 -40.74 36.25
CA ILE A 18 41.50 -41.01 35.15
C ILE A 18 40.21 -40.22 35.31
N MET A 19 39.67 -40.13 36.53
CA MET A 19 38.47 -39.35 36.81
C MET A 19 38.68 -37.86 36.55
N LYS A 20 39.83 -37.30 36.95
CA LYS A 20 40.17 -35.88 36.70
C LYS A 20 40.37 -35.62 35.21
N ALA A 21 41.09 -36.50 34.51
CA ALA A 21 41.34 -36.38 33.09
C ALA A 21 40.03 -36.50 32.28
N TRP A 22 39.09 -37.36 32.69
CA TRP A 22 37.76 -37.45 32.08
C TRP A 22 36.90 -36.21 32.34
N ALA A 23 36.92 -35.67 33.55
CA ALA A 23 36.25 -34.41 33.86
C ALA A 23 36.77 -33.25 33.01
N SER A 24 38.08 -33.21 32.76
CA SER A 24 38.71 -32.22 31.86
C SER A 24 38.19 -32.34 30.42
N ILE A 25 38.15 -33.56 29.87
CA ILE A 25 37.59 -33.82 28.52
C ILE A 25 36.12 -33.39 28.45
N ARG A 26 35.30 -33.75 29.45
CA ARG A 26 33.89 -33.35 29.50
C ARG A 26 33.71 -31.84 29.52
N THR A 27 34.47 -31.13 30.35
CA THR A 27 34.40 -29.66 30.42
C THR A 27 34.76 -29.03 29.08
N LYS A 28 35.81 -29.54 28.40
CA LYS A 28 36.19 -29.10 27.06
C LYS A 28 35.08 -29.36 26.04
N LEU A 29 34.39 -30.51 26.10
CA LEU A 29 33.30 -30.84 25.19
C LEU A 29 32.02 -30.01 25.43
N ILE A 30 31.65 -29.77 26.69
CA ILE A 30 30.45 -29.00 27.06
C ILE A 30 30.58 -27.53 26.64
N GLY A 31 31.79 -26.98 26.67
CA GLY A 31 32.05 -25.59 26.29
C GLY A 31 32.03 -25.32 24.79
N LEU A 32 31.85 -26.34 23.94
CA LEU A 32 31.99 -26.19 22.50
C LEU A 32 30.66 -26.02 21.79
N THR A 33 30.68 -25.13 20.81
CA THR A 33 29.66 -25.10 19.76
C THR A 33 29.89 -26.28 18.82
N PRO A 34 28.82 -26.84 18.21
CA PRO A 34 28.94 -27.96 17.27
C PRO A 34 29.95 -27.72 16.13
N ASN A 35 30.08 -26.47 15.68
CA ASN A 35 30.97 -26.05 14.58
C ASN A 35 32.43 -25.86 15.00
N CYS A 36 32.79 -26.17 16.24
CA CYS A 36 34.16 -26.03 16.75
C CYS A 36 34.66 -27.33 17.41
N ALA A 37 33.89 -28.41 17.29
CA ALA A 37 34.19 -29.67 17.96
C ALA A 37 35.53 -30.29 17.51
N SER A 38 35.93 -30.11 16.24
CA SER A 38 37.22 -30.60 15.75
C SER A 38 38.44 -29.90 16.36
N SER A 39 38.28 -28.64 16.82
CA SER A 39 39.38 -27.80 17.30
C SER A 39 40.09 -28.32 18.55
N ILE A 40 39.42 -29.15 19.35
CA ILE A 40 39.99 -29.74 20.58
C ILE A 40 40.48 -31.18 20.39
N GLN A 41 40.46 -31.70 19.16
CA GLN A 41 40.79 -33.10 18.89
C GLN A 41 42.20 -33.44 19.37
N ASP A 42 43.18 -32.58 19.09
CA ASP A 42 44.58 -32.80 19.47
C ASP A 42 44.75 -32.73 21.00
N ASP A 43 44.10 -31.76 21.66
CA ASP A 43 44.07 -31.65 23.12
C ASP A 43 43.52 -32.92 23.78
N VAL A 44 42.40 -33.44 23.29
CA VAL A 44 41.78 -34.65 23.83
C VAL A 44 42.62 -35.88 23.54
N LYS A 45 43.28 -35.94 22.37
CA LYS A 45 44.20 -37.02 22.01
C LYS A 45 45.40 -37.09 22.97
N VAL A 46 45.96 -35.96 23.38
CA VAL A 46 47.03 -35.89 24.39
C VAL A 46 46.55 -36.48 25.72
N ILE A 47 45.38 -36.05 26.21
CA ILE A 47 44.82 -36.55 27.48
C ILE A 47 44.57 -38.07 27.42
N LEU A 48 44.07 -38.58 26.30
CA LEU A 48 43.84 -40.02 26.11
C LEU A 48 45.14 -40.83 26.10
N ASN A 49 46.22 -40.29 25.53
CA ASN A 49 47.53 -40.93 25.57
C ASN A 49 48.09 -41.01 26.99
N ASP A 50 47.89 -39.96 27.80
CA ASP A 50 48.30 -39.97 29.20
C ASP A 50 47.49 -40.99 30.03
N MET A 51 46.19 -41.13 29.74
CA MET A 51 45.33 -42.13 30.36
C MET A 51 45.73 -43.57 30.00
N SER A 52 46.07 -43.86 28.74
CA SER A 52 46.47 -45.23 28.33
C SER A 52 47.79 -45.66 28.97
N GLY A 53 48.69 -44.71 29.23
CA GLY A 53 49.94 -44.95 29.98
C GLY A 53 49.73 -45.46 31.41
N MET A 54 48.53 -45.34 31.98
CA MET A 54 48.21 -45.83 33.33
C MET A 54 47.91 -47.33 33.39
N GLY A 55 47.86 -48.03 32.25
CA GLY A 55 47.62 -49.46 32.16
C GLY A 55 46.16 -49.87 32.29
N GLU A 56 45.23 -48.93 32.08
CA GLU A 56 43.79 -49.16 32.01
C GLU A 56 43.34 -49.30 30.55
N ASP A 57 42.36 -50.17 30.29
CA ASP A 57 41.80 -50.32 28.96
C ASP A 57 40.82 -49.18 28.64
N ILE A 58 41.33 -48.18 27.93
CA ILE A 58 40.55 -47.03 27.46
C ILE A 58 40.21 -47.13 25.97
N PHE A 59 40.44 -48.28 25.33
CA PHE A 59 40.18 -48.47 23.90
C PHE A 59 38.75 -48.10 23.48
N PRO A 60 37.69 -48.47 24.24
CA PRO A 60 36.32 -48.06 23.90
C PRO A 60 36.14 -46.54 23.87
N LEU A 61 36.80 -45.81 24.78
CA LEU A 61 36.74 -44.36 24.86
C LEU A 61 37.51 -43.69 23.71
N GLN A 62 38.70 -44.20 23.39
CA GLN A 62 39.49 -43.72 22.26
C GLN A 62 38.74 -43.91 20.94
N ASN A 63 38.10 -45.06 20.73
CA ASN A 63 37.34 -45.34 19.53
C ASN A 63 36.09 -44.45 19.40
N LEU A 64 35.39 -44.20 20.53
CA LEU A 64 34.24 -43.31 20.57
C LEU A 64 34.62 -41.87 20.23
N LEU A 65 35.62 -41.32 20.91
CA LEU A 65 36.08 -39.95 20.68
C LEU A 65 36.72 -39.79 19.30
N GLY A 66 37.45 -40.79 18.82
CA GLY A 66 37.99 -40.81 17.46
C GLY A 66 36.88 -40.77 16.40
N SER A 67 35.80 -41.52 16.61
CA SER A 67 34.63 -41.48 15.70
C SER A 67 33.90 -40.14 15.76
N PHE A 68 33.75 -39.56 16.96
CA PHE A 68 33.16 -38.24 17.16
C PHE A 68 33.95 -37.15 16.43
N PHE A 69 35.27 -37.09 16.61
CA PHE A 69 36.10 -36.07 15.96
C PHE A 69 36.15 -36.23 14.45
N ARG A 70 36.17 -37.46 13.94
CA ARG A 70 36.05 -37.71 12.49
C ARG A 70 34.75 -37.15 11.92
N LEU A 71 33.63 -37.29 12.64
CA LEU A 71 32.35 -36.70 12.24
C LEU A 71 32.39 -35.17 12.32
N ALA A 72 32.96 -34.60 13.39
CA ALA A 72 33.13 -33.16 13.54
C ALA A 72 33.94 -32.55 12.39
N THR A 73 35.09 -33.13 12.05
CA THR A 73 35.91 -32.68 10.91
C THR A 73 35.15 -32.75 9.60
N SER A 74 34.41 -33.84 9.35
CA SER A 74 33.59 -33.98 8.15
C SER A 74 32.50 -32.92 8.06
N TYR A 75 31.89 -32.58 9.19
CA TYR A 75 30.87 -31.53 9.26
C TYR A 75 31.48 -30.15 8.99
N ASP A 76 32.59 -29.80 9.64
CA ASP A 76 33.27 -28.51 9.46
C ASP A 76 33.72 -28.31 8.01
N GLN A 77 34.21 -29.37 7.36
CA GLN A 77 34.59 -29.35 5.96
C GLN A 77 33.38 -29.14 5.03
N ALA A 78 32.27 -29.85 5.27
CA ALA A 78 31.05 -29.69 4.50
C ALA A 78 30.48 -28.27 4.66
N GLN A 79 30.47 -27.75 5.89
CA GLN A 79 30.04 -26.38 6.17
C GLN A 79 30.90 -25.34 5.46
N SER A 80 32.23 -25.49 5.50
CA SER A 80 33.14 -24.58 4.81
C SER A 80 32.90 -24.59 3.30
N THR A 81 32.73 -25.79 2.71
CA THR A 81 32.42 -25.95 1.27
C THR A 81 31.12 -25.22 0.90
N LEU A 82 30.08 -25.33 1.73
CA LEU A 82 28.81 -24.64 1.51
C LEU A 82 28.94 -23.12 1.59
N ILE A 83 29.77 -22.60 2.51
CA ILE A 83 30.05 -21.17 2.64
C ILE A 83 30.78 -20.67 1.39
N ASP A 84 31.77 -21.39 0.89
CA ASP A 84 32.52 -21.04 -0.33
C ASP A 84 31.61 -21.04 -1.55
N GLN A 85 30.77 -22.06 -1.71
CA GLN A 85 29.77 -22.12 -2.77
C GLN A 85 28.78 -20.96 -2.71
N THR A 86 28.28 -20.63 -1.51
CA THR A 86 27.37 -19.50 -1.32
C THR A 86 28.02 -18.17 -1.68
N THR A 87 29.29 -18.00 -1.31
CA THR A 87 30.06 -16.79 -1.64
C THR A 87 30.29 -16.70 -3.14
N THR A 88 30.68 -17.81 -3.78
CA THR A 88 30.83 -17.91 -5.24
C THR A 88 29.55 -17.54 -5.98
N ILE A 89 28.38 -18.01 -5.51
CA ILE A 89 27.09 -17.66 -6.10
C ILE A 89 26.79 -16.17 -5.93
N LYS A 90 27.02 -15.60 -4.74
CA LYS A 90 26.79 -14.17 -4.48
C LYS A 90 27.70 -13.24 -5.29
N GLU A 91 28.92 -13.68 -5.56
CA GLU A 91 29.91 -12.96 -6.38
C GLU A 91 29.74 -13.23 -7.87
N SER A 92 28.91 -14.21 -8.25
CA SER A 92 28.65 -14.52 -9.64
C SER A 92 28.00 -13.32 -10.35
N GLU A 93 28.46 -13.07 -11.57
CA GLU A 93 27.99 -11.95 -12.39
C GLU A 93 26.49 -12.03 -12.66
N SER A 94 25.93 -13.23 -12.81
CA SER A 94 24.49 -13.42 -13.00
C SER A 94 23.68 -12.97 -11.79
N TYR A 95 24.12 -13.34 -10.57
CA TYR A 95 23.43 -12.93 -9.34
C TYR A 95 23.48 -11.41 -9.16
N LEU A 96 24.63 -10.78 -9.44
CA LEU A 96 24.77 -9.32 -9.35
C LEU A 96 23.88 -8.60 -10.37
N LYS A 97 23.83 -9.07 -11.62
CA LYS A 97 22.93 -8.52 -12.66
C LYS A 97 21.47 -8.62 -12.27
N ASP A 98 21.04 -9.78 -11.78
CA ASP A 98 19.65 -9.99 -11.35
C ASP A 98 19.30 -9.08 -10.15
N LYS A 99 20.24 -8.92 -9.22
CA LYS A 99 20.09 -8.02 -8.07
C LYS A 99 19.98 -6.55 -8.51
N GLU A 100 20.84 -6.08 -9.40
CA GLU A 100 20.78 -4.70 -9.94
C GLU A 100 19.48 -4.46 -10.70
N TYR A 101 19.05 -5.42 -11.53
CA TYR A 101 17.79 -5.35 -12.24
C TYR A 101 16.60 -5.22 -11.28
N LEU A 102 16.56 -6.04 -10.23
CA LEU A 102 15.53 -5.97 -9.20
C LEU A 102 15.51 -4.59 -8.50
N GLU A 103 16.68 -4.02 -8.20
CA GLU A 103 16.78 -2.70 -7.58
C GLU A 103 16.25 -1.59 -8.49
N LEU A 104 16.55 -1.65 -9.80
CA LEU A 104 16.00 -0.74 -10.80
C LEU A 104 14.48 -0.82 -10.89
N VAL A 105 13.95 -2.05 -10.97
CA VAL A 105 12.50 -2.30 -11.04
C VAL A 105 11.79 -1.75 -9.80
N LEU A 106 12.35 -1.97 -8.60
CA LEU A 106 11.79 -1.44 -7.37
C LEU A 106 11.74 0.09 -7.37
N ARG A 107 12.82 0.75 -7.82
CA ARG A 107 12.86 2.22 -7.92
C ARG A 107 11.81 2.74 -8.91
N GLU A 108 11.64 2.07 -10.04
CA GLU A 108 10.64 2.44 -11.04
C GLU A 108 9.21 2.28 -10.52
N ILE A 109 8.92 1.19 -9.79
CA ILE A 109 7.62 0.95 -9.16
C ILE A 109 7.30 2.06 -8.15
N VAL A 110 8.26 2.44 -7.30
CA VAL A 110 8.08 3.53 -6.32
C VAL A 110 7.76 4.84 -7.03
N LYS A 111 8.53 5.21 -8.05
CA LYS A 111 8.28 6.43 -8.84
C LYS A 111 6.89 6.43 -9.48
N LYS A 112 6.50 5.33 -10.14
CA LYS A 112 5.16 5.20 -10.74
C LYS A 112 4.05 5.28 -9.70
N SER A 113 4.25 4.71 -8.52
CA SER A 113 3.29 4.79 -7.41
C SER A 113 3.05 6.24 -6.95
N GLU A 114 4.12 7.03 -6.84
CA GLU A 114 4.02 8.45 -6.50
C GLU A 114 3.28 9.26 -7.57
N GLU A 115 3.58 9.02 -8.85
CA GLU A 115 2.88 9.65 -9.99
C GLU A 115 1.39 9.31 -9.98
N VAL A 116 1.03 8.04 -9.80
CA VAL A 116 -0.37 7.59 -9.69
C VAL A 116 -1.06 8.24 -8.49
N SER A 117 -0.39 8.32 -7.33
CA SER A 117 -0.93 8.98 -6.13
C SER A 117 -1.22 10.46 -6.38
N ALA A 118 -0.30 11.17 -7.04
CA ALA A 118 -0.50 12.57 -7.42
C ALA A 118 -1.66 12.74 -8.41
N ALA A 119 -1.76 11.88 -9.43
CA ALA A 119 -2.86 11.88 -10.39
C ALA A 119 -4.22 11.63 -9.71
N CYS A 120 -4.29 10.65 -8.80
CA CYS A 120 -5.49 10.36 -8.02
C CYS A 120 -5.94 11.56 -7.17
N LYS A 121 -5.00 12.27 -6.52
CA LYS A 121 -5.31 13.50 -5.76
C LYS A 121 -5.88 14.59 -6.66
N SER A 122 -5.30 14.79 -7.84
CA SER A 122 -5.79 15.75 -8.83
C SER A 122 -7.16 15.39 -9.37
N LEU A 123 -7.41 14.11 -9.68
CA LEU A 123 -8.71 13.61 -10.12
C LEU A 123 -9.79 13.81 -9.05
N LYS A 124 -9.47 13.57 -7.77
CA LYS A 124 -10.39 13.83 -6.66
C LYS A 124 -10.79 15.31 -6.58
N LYS A 125 -9.84 16.23 -6.81
CA LYS A 125 -10.12 17.68 -6.89
C LYS A 125 -11.01 18.02 -8.09
N ALA A 126 -10.71 17.46 -9.27
CA ALA A 126 -11.50 17.68 -10.48
C ALA A 126 -12.95 17.18 -10.32
N ARG A 127 -13.15 15.99 -9.75
CA ARG A 127 -14.48 15.43 -9.45
C ARG A 127 -15.30 16.36 -8.55
N LYS A 128 -14.69 16.94 -7.51
CA LYS A 128 -15.37 17.92 -6.64
C LYS A 128 -15.84 19.16 -7.43
N LYS A 129 -15.02 19.67 -8.35
CA LYS A 129 -15.40 20.81 -9.22
C LYS A 129 -16.55 20.45 -10.15
N VAL A 130 -16.50 19.27 -10.78
CA VAL A 130 -17.57 18.76 -11.66
C VAL A 130 -18.90 18.66 -10.91
N ASN A 131 -18.89 18.15 -9.68
CA ASN A 131 -20.11 18.06 -8.87
C ASN A 131 -20.71 19.44 -8.54
N LYS A 132 -19.86 20.44 -8.24
CA LYS A 132 -20.33 21.83 -8.04
C LYS A 132 -20.94 22.42 -9.30
N LEU A 133 -20.34 22.17 -10.47
CA LEU A 133 -20.88 22.63 -11.75
C LEU A 133 -22.19 21.93 -12.10
N LYS A 134 -22.33 20.64 -11.77
CA LYS A 134 -23.59 19.91 -11.96
C LYS A 134 -24.71 20.55 -11.13
N ALA A 135 -24.47 20.81 -9.84
CA ALA A 135 -25.45 21.48 -8.99
C ALA A 135 -25.87 22.86 -9.52
N ARG A 136 -24.91 23.68 -9.98
CA ARG A 136 -25.21 24.99 -10.59
C ARG A 136 -26.04 24.87 -11.87
N ARG A 137 -25.75 23.90 -12.71
CA ARG A 137 -26.51 23.63 -13.94
C ARG A 137 -27.96 23.26 -13.61
N ASP A 138 -28.16 22.44 -12.58
CA ASP A 138 -29.49 22.00 -12.18
C ASP A 138 -30.33 23.18 -11.65
N ILE A 139 -29.72 24.07 -10.85
CA ILE A 139 -30.35 25.33 -10.41
C ILE A 139 -30.69 26.24 -11.61
N ALA A 140 -29.73 26.49 -12.51
CA ALA A 140 -29.95 27.34 -13.66
C ALA A 140 -31.05 26.80 -14.60
N LYS A 141 -31.18 25.47 -14.72
CA LYS A 141 -32.29 24.84 -15.46
C LYS A 141 -33.64 25.12 -14.82
N GLN A 142 -33.72 25.06 -13.49
CA GLN A 142 -34.95 25.34 -12.76
C GLN A 142 -35.34 26.82 -12.89
N GLU A 143 -34.40 27.74 -12.72
CA GLU A 143 -34.62 29.18 -12.89
C GLU A 143 -35.06 29.53 -14.32
N ALA A 144 -34.46 28.91 -15.33
CA ALA A 144 -34.84 29.10 -16.72
C ALA A 144 -36.28 28.65 -17.00
N ALA A 145 -36.68 27.48 -16.48
CA ALA A 145 -38.06 26.99 -16.62
C ALA A 145 -39.08 27.89 -15.91
N GLU A 146 -38.74 28.43 -14.73
CA GLU A 146 -39.58 29.39 -14.03
C GLU A 146 -39.72 30.72 -14.80
N MET A 147 -38.61 31.21 -15.38
CA MET A 147 -38.62 32.42 -16.19
C MET A 147 -39.43 32.22 -17.48
N GLU A 148 -39.27 31.09 -18.16
CA GLU A 148 -40.04 30.74 -19.36
C GLU A 148 -41.54 30.71 -19.07
N SER A 149 -41.96 30.12 -17.94
CA SER A 149 -43.36 30.15 -17.51
C SER A 149 -43.85 31.58 -17.25
N LYS A 150 -43.07 32.43 -16.56
CA LYS A 150 -43.44 33.82 -16.31
C LYS A 150 -43.58 34.64 -17.60
N VAL A 151 -42.64 34.46 -18.54
CA VAL A 151 -42.66 35.11 -19.85
C VAL A 151 -43.92 34.70 -20.61
N SER A 152 -44.25 33.40 -20.64
CA SER A 152 -45.46 32.91 -21.29
C SER A 152 -46.74 33.53 -20.71
N THR A 153 -46.83 33.65 -19.38
CA THR A 153 -47.97 34.34 -18.73
C THR A 153 -48.06 35.82 -19.12
N ILE A 154 -46.93 36.53 -19.14
CA ILE A 154 -46.87 37.94 -19.52
C ILE A 154 -47.26 38.13 -20.99
N GLU A 155 -46.77 37.27 -21.89
CA GLU A 155 -47.13 37.30 -23.31
C GLU A 155 -48.64 37.09 -23.52
N GLU A 156 -49.26 36.17 -22.77
CA GLU A 156 -50.71 35.95 -22.80
C GLU A 156 -51.50 37.18 -22.31
N GLU A 157 -51.08 37.79 -21.20
CA GLU A 157 -51.71 39.02 -20.70
C GLU A 157 -51.54 40.19 -21.66
N PHE A 158 -50.36 40.33 -22.28
CA PHE A 158 -50.09 41.36 -23.27
C PHE A 158 -50.97 41.20 -24.51
N SER A 159 -51.15 39.96 -25.00
CA SER A 159 -52.06 39.66 -26.11
C SER A 159 -53.50 40.07 -25.79
N LYS A 160 -54.00 39.73 -24.58
CA LYS A 160 -55.34 40.13 -24.14
C LYS A 160 -55.49 41.66 -24.09
N CYS A 161 -54.49 42.37 -23.59
CA CYS A 161 -54.49 43.83 -23.54
C CYS A 161 -54.49 44.47 -24.93
N TYR A 162 -53.73 43.89 -25.86
CA TYR A 162 -53.70 44.30 -27.27
C TYR A 162 -55.08 44.13 -27.92
N ASP A 163 -55.72 42.99 -27.73
CA ASP A 163 -57.06 42.71 -28.28
C ASP A 163 -58.12 43.69 -27.76
N VAL A 164 -58.10 44.01 -26.45
CA VAL A 164 -58.98 45.01 -25.84
C VAL A 164 -58.74 46.40 -26.43
N SER A 165 -57.46 46.79 -26.60
CA SER A 165 -57.09 48.09 -27.18
C SER A 165 -57.58 48.21 -28.63
N LEU A 166 -57.42 47.15 -29.42
CA LEU A 166 -57.91 47.08 -30.80
C LEU A 166 -59.44 47.18 -30.86
N ALA A 167 -60.15 46.46 -29.98
CA ALA A 167 -61.61 46.54 -29.89
C ALA A 167 -62.10 47.95 -29.51
N MET A 168 -61.41 48.63 -28.59
CA MET A 168 -61.71 50.00 -28.17
C MET A 168 -61.47 51.01 -29.29
N GLU A 169 -60.38 50.88 -30.05
CA GLU A 169 -60.11 51.72 -31.23
C GLU A 169 -61.20 51.55 -32.29
N ASN A 170 -61.62 50.31 -32.55
CA ASN A 170 -62.72 50.02 -33.47
C ASN A 170 -64.05 50.62 -33.00
N ALA A 171 -64.38 50.51 -31.70
CA ALA A 171 -65.57 51.13 -31.12
C ALA A 171 -65.51 52.67 -31.21
N SER A 172 -64.36 53.27 -30.94
CA SER A 172 -64.13 54.72 -31.07
C SER A 172 -64.39 55.20 -32.50
N LYS A 173 -63.85 54.49 -33.51
CA LYS A 173 -64.13 54.79 -34.94
C LYS A 173 -65.62 54.74 -35.27
N VAL A 174 -66.38 53.80 -34.68
CA VAL A 174 -67.84 53.71 -34.87
C VAL A 174 -68.56 54.89 -34.21
N VAL A 175 -68.15 55.30 -33.01
CA VAL A 175 -68.73 56.45 -32.30
C VAL A 175 -68.48 57.74 -33.07
N GLU A 176 -67.25 57.96 -33.57
CA GLU A 176 -66.92 59.18 -34.33
C GLU A 176 -67.73 59.25 -35.64
N LYS A 177 -67.92 58.13 -36.34
CA LYS A 177 -68.82 58.06 -37.50
C LYS A 177 -70.26 58.43 -37.15
N LYS A 178 -70.79 57.92 -36.03
CA LYS A 178 -72.15 58.25 -35.57
C LYS A 178 -72.28 59.73 -35.21
N LYS A 179 -71.27 60.32 -34.59
CA LYS A 179 -71.21 61.74 -34.27
C LYS A 179 -71.25 62.60 -35.52
N GLN A 180 -70.45 62.29 -36.54
CA GLN A 180 -70.48 62.99 -37.83
C GLN A 180 -71.88 62.95 -38.49
N VAL A 181 -72.56 61.81 -38.45
CA VAL A 181 -73.95 61.69 -38.97
C VAL A 181 -74.92 62.59 -38.19
N LEU A 182 -74.80 62.63 -36.86
CA LEU A 182 -75.62 63.49 -35.99
C LEU A 182 -75.38 64.98 -36.26
N GLU A 183 -74.13 65.39 -36.47
CA GLU A 183 -73.78 66.77 -36.83
C GLU A 183 -74.43 67.18 -38.16
N VAL A 184 -74.43 66.31 -39.17
CA VAL A 184 -75.13 66.55 -40.45
C VAL A 184 -76.64 66.72 -40.24
N PHE A 185 -77.28 65.82 -39.47
CA PHE A 185 -78.72 65.93 -39.18
C PHE A 185 -79.08 67.20 -38.40
N LEU A 186 -78.25 67.62 -37.45
CA LEU A 186 -78.43 68.87 -36.71
C LEU A 186 -78.34 70.07 -37.65
N GLN A 187 -77.37 70.08 -38.56
CA GLN A 187 -77.22 71.13 -39.55
C GLN A 187 -78.45 71.21 -40.47
N ASP A 188 -78.96 70.07 -40.94
CA ASP A 188 -80.17 70.00 -41.75
C ASP A 188 -81.40 70.51 -40.99
N LEU A 189 -81.53 70.17 -39.70
CA LEU A 189 -82.62 70.66 -38.85
C LEU A 189 -82.58 72.18 -38.67
N VAL A 190 -81.38 72.74 -38.43
CA VAL A 190 -81.16 74.19 -38.34
C VAL A 190 -81.54 74.87 -39.65
N ASN A 191 -81.13 74.30 -40.80
CA ASN A 191 -81.49 74.79 -42.12
C ASN A 191 -83.02 74.77 -42.33
N TYR A 192 -83.70 73.68 -41.96
CA TYR A 192 -85.16 73.56 -42.06
C TYR A 192 -85.89 74.61 -41.21
N LYS A 193 -85.39 74.90 -40.01
CA LYS A 193 -85.96 75.92 -39.13
C LYS A 193 -85.87 77.33 -39.75
N LEU A 194 -84.78 77.64 -40.43
CA LEU A 194 -84.59 78.91 -41.16
C LEU A 194 -85.50 79.06 -42.39
N TYR A 195 -86.09 77.98 -42.91
CA TYR A 195 -87.06 78.02 -44.00
C TYR A 195 -88.52 78.22 -43.53
N LEU A 196 -88.76 78.12 -42.22
CA LEU A 196 -90.09 78.23 -41.61
C LEU A 196 -90.32 79.57 -40.88
N ASP A 197 -89.27 80.37 -40.70
CA ASP A 197 -89.30 81.79 -40.27
C ASP A 197 -89.24 82.71 -41.50
#